data_AF-A0A845B836-F1
#
_entry.id   AF-A0A845B836-F1
#
_cell.length_a   1.000
_cell.length_b   1.000
_cell.length_c   1.000
_cell.angle_alpha   90.00
_cell.angle_beta   90.00
_cell.angle_gamma   90.00
#
_symmetry.space_group_name_H-M   'P 1'
#
loop_
_entity.id
_entity.type
_entity.pdbx_description
1 polymer ?
#
loop_
_entity_poly.entity_id
_entity_poly.type
_entity_poly.pdbx_seq_one_letter_code
_entity_poly.pdbx_strand_id
1 'polypeptide(L)' 'MRRRLADPLRVLLRVAQLMLARSRERQALASFDARMLRDIGVTPYEAGVEARKPFWRA' A
#
# COMPACT_ATOMS: atom_id res chain seq x y z
N MET A 1 -20.19 29.88 12.26
CA MET A 1 -20.20 28.64 11.44
C MET A 1 -19.33 28.82 10.19
N ARG A 2 -18.00 28.94 10.34
CA ARG A 2 -17.08 29.11 9.20
C ARG A 2 -16.80 27.72 8.62
N ARG A 3 -17.31 27.44 7.41
CA ARG A 3 -16.96 26.24 6.64
C ARG A 3 -15.44 26.16 6.56
N ARG A 4 -14.84 25.13 7.17
CA ARG A 4 -13.47 24.71 6.85
C ARG A 4 -13.51 24.43 5.35
N LEU A 5 -12.97 25.33 4.54
CA LEU A 5 -12.72 25.04 3.13
C LEU A 5 -11.74 23.87 3.17
N ALA A 6 -12.25 22.65 2.98
CA ALA A 6 -11.43 21.48 2.84
C ALA A 6 -10.49 21.78 1.69
N ASP A 7 -9.19 21.83 1.95
CA ASP A 7 -8.19 22.05 0.93
C ASP A 7 -8.12 20.75 0.10
N PRO A 8 -8.78 20.72 -1.09
CA PRO A 8 -8.90 19.48 -1.85
C PRO A 8 -7.53 19.00 -2.30
N LEU A 9 -6.56 19.91 -2.46
CA LEU A 9 -5.19 19.59 -2.80
C LEU A 9 -4.52 18.84 -1.63
N ARG A 10 -4.70 19.26 -0.38
CA ARG A 10 -4.18 18.52 0.78
C ARG A 10 -4.77 17.12 0.89
N VAL A 11 -6.06 16.97 0.61
CA VAL A 11 -6.72 15.66 0.61
C VAL A 11 -6.15 14.79 -0.50
N LEU A 12 -6.04 15.32 -1.72
CA LEU A 12 -5.48 14.62 -2.87
C LEU A 12 -4.04 14.19 -2.61
N LEU A 13 -3.20 15.07 -2.06
CA LEU A 13 -1.81 14.77 -1.69
C LEU A 13 -1.75 13.67 -0.63
N ARG A 14 -2.62 13.71 0.38
CA ARG A 14 -2.66 12.67 1.42
C ARG A 14 -3.08 11.31 0.86
N VAL A 15 -4.07 11.29 -0.03
CA VAL A 15 -4.48 10.06 -0.73
C VAL A 15 -3.35 9.53 -1.60
N ALA A 16 -2.69 10.38 -2.39
CA ALA A 16 -1.55 9.99 -3.21
C ALA A 16 -0.39 9.41 -2.37
N GLN A 17 -0.07 10.04 -1.23
CA GLN A 17 0.94 9.53 -0.30
C GLN A 17 0.55 8.16 0.28
N LEU A 18 -0.72 7.96 0.64
CA LEU A 18 -1.20 6.67 1.14
C LEU A 18 -1.09 5.57 0.08
N MET A 19 -1.49 5.86 -1.16
CA MET A 19 -1.40 4.91 -2.27
C MET A 19 0.06 4.56 -2.58
N LEU A 20 0.97 5.55 -2.54
CA LEU A 20 2.40 5.33 -2.73
C LEU A 20 3.01 4.48 -1.60
N ALA A 21 2.66 4.77 -0.34
CA ALA A 21 3.10 3.98 0.81
C ALA A 21 2.65 2.51 0.68
N ARG A 22 1.38 2.29 0.33
CA ARG A 22 0.83 0.95 0.08
C ARG A 22 1.55 0.22 -1.05
N SER A 23 1.82 0.91 -2.16
CA SER A 23 2.58 0.32 -3.26
C SER A 23 3.97 -0.12 -2.82
N ARG A 24 4.68 0.70 -2.02
CA ARG A 24 6.00 0.37 -1.47
C ARG A 24 5.95 -0.80 -0.50
N GLU A 25 4.98 -0.81 0.41
CA GLU A 25 4.75 -1.91 1.37
C GLU A 25 4.55 -3.25 0.64
N ARG A 26 3.73 -3.25 -0.42
CA ARG A 26 3.47 -4.45 -1.22
C ARG A 26 4.71 -4.94 -1.98
N GLN A 27 5.53 -4.03 -2.49
CA GLN A 27 6.82 -4.39 -3.11
C GLN A 27 7.81 -4.94 -2.09
N ALA A 28 7.84 -4.36 -0.87
CA ALA A 28 8.67 -4.89 0.21
C ALA A 28 8.23 -6.30 0.62
N LEU A 29 6.92 -6.57 0.70
CA LEU A 29 6.40 -7.91 0.96
C LEU A 29 6.90 -8.94 -0.05
N ALA A 30 6.95 -8.61 -1.35
CA ALA A 30 7.49 -9.50 -2.37
C ALA A 30 9.02 -9.69 -2.31
N SER A 31 9.75 -8.79 -1.63
CA SER A 31 11.19 -8.93 -1.41
C SER A 31 11.56 -9.78 -0.18
N PHE A 32 10.59 -10.18 0.64
CA PHE A 32 10.84 -11.01 1.81
C PHE A 32 11.34 -12.40 1.40
N ASP A 33 12.25 -12.96 2.18
CA ASP A 33 12.67 -14.33 1.98
C ASP A 33 11.55 -15.32 2.38
N ALA A 34 11.69 -16.57 1.95
CA ALA A 34 10.68 -17.59 2.19
C ALA A 34 10.46 -17.90 3.68
N ARG A 35 11.43 -17.64 4.56
CA ARG A 35 11.27 -17.85 6.01
C ARG A 35 10.45 -16.72 6.61
N MET A 36 10.77 -15.46 6.30
CA MET A 36 10.01 -14.29 6.74
C MET A 36 8.55 -14.38 6.32
N LEU A 37 8.29 -14.80 5.07
CA LEU A 37 6.95 -15.01 4.56
C LEU A 37 6.20 -16.12 5.32
N ARG A 38 6.88 -17.24 5.64
CA ARG A 38 6.31 -18.32 6.45
C ARG A 38 5.97 -17.88 7.88
N ASP A 39 6.81 -17.06 8.50
CA ASP A 39 6.59 -16.56 9.87
C ASP A 39 5.31 -15.72 9.97
N ILE A 40 4.90 -15.04 8.88
CA ILE A 40 3.64 -14.28 8.80
C ILE A 40 2.50 -15.06 8.11
N GLY A 41 2.71 -16.33 7.77
CA GLY A 41 1.71 -17.21 7.16
C GLY A 41 1.36 -16.87 5.70
N VAL A 42 2.26 -16.22 4.96
CA VAL A 42 2.07 -15.85 3.55
C VAL A 42 2.98 -16.71 2.67
N THR A 43 2.49 -17.14 1.52
CA THR A 43 3.32 -17.85 0.52
C THR A 43 4.03 -16.85 -0.41
N PRO A 44 5.19 -17.22 -1.01
CA PRO A 44 5.83 -16.39 -2.04
C PRO A 44 4.92 -16.05 -3.22
N TYR A 45 4.01 -16.95 -3.56
CA TYR A 45 3.00 -16.72 -4.60
C TYR A 45 2.01 -15.61 -4.19
N GLU A 46 1.44 -15.69 -2.99
CA GLU A 46 0.52 -14.67 -2.48
C GLU A 46 1.19 -13.31 -2.33
N ALA A 47 2.44 -13.27 -1.85
CA ALA A 47 3.23 -12.03 -1.79
C ALA A 47 3.43 -11.41 -3.19
N GLY A 48 3.72 -12.24 -4.20
CA GLY A 48 3.83 -11.79 -5.59
C GLY A 48 2.50 -11.29 -6.18
N VAL A 49 1.38 -11.95 -5.86
CA VAL A 49 0.03 -11.49 -6.26
C VAL A 49 -0.29 -10.14 -5.61
N GLU A 50 0.00 -9.99 -4.32
CA GLU A 50 -0.21 -8.75 -3.58
C GLU A 50 0.63 -7.60 -4.15
N ALA A 51 1.91 -7.84 -4.45
CA ALA A 51 2.83 -6.86 -5.06
C ALA A 51 2.38 -6.34 -6.42
N ARG A 52 1.64 -7.14 -7.19
CA ARG A 52 1.14 -6.79 -8.52
C ARG A 52 -0.20 -6.08 -8.49
N LYS A 53 -0.83 -5.92 -7.32
CA LYS A 53 -2.07 -5.15 -7.22
C LYS A 53 -1.84 -3.71 -7.64
N PRO A 54 -2.67 -3.17 -8.56
CA PRO A 54 -2.58 -1.76 -8.93
C PRO A 54 -2.82 -0.85 -7.73
N PHE A 55 -2.26 0.37 -7.77
CA PHE A 55 -2.32 1.30 -6.63
C PHE A 55 -3.75 1.67 -6.22
N TRP A 56 -4.72 1.63 -7.14
CA TRP A 56 -6.13 1.94 -6.86
C TRP A 56 -6.91 0.80 -6.22
N ARG A 57 -6.33 -0.40 -6.12
CA ARG A 57 -6.97 -1.57 -5.50
C ARG A 57 -6.49 -1.70 -4.07
N ALA A 58 -7.39 -1.49 -3.12
CA ALA A 58 -7.18 -1.82 -1.71
C ALA A 58 -7.20 -3.35 -1.51
#